data_AF-A0A842W9L6-F1
#
_entry.id   AF-A0A842W9L6-F1
#
_cell.length_a   1.000
_cell.length_b   1.000
_cell.length_c   1.000
_cell.angle_alpha   90.00
_cell.angle_beta   90.00
_cell.angle_gamma   90.00
#
_symmetry.space_group_name_H-M   'P 1'
#
loop_
_entity.id
_entity.type
_entity.pdbx_description
1 polymer ?
#
loop_
_entity_poly.entity_id
_entity_poly.type
_entity_poly.pdbx_seq_one_letter_code
_entity_poly.pdbx_strand_id
1 'polypeptide(L)'
;MADILKEILKELPEDKISDAGFEGANIVLYTKDKDFFLDNKGMIREAVNKFKKRIELRPDPDIVMDEKDAEAEIENIIPEDAGIANIFFDPERSRVII
;
A
#
# COMPACT_ATOMS: atom_id res chain seq x y z
N MET A 1 9.59 -13.99 22.99
CA MET A 1 8.76 -12.86 22.53
C MET A 1 8.09 -13.33 21.27
N ALA A 2 6.78 -13.54 21.26
CA ALA A 2 6.09 -13.87 20.02
C ALA A 2 6.30 -12.68 19.06
N ASP A 3 6.74 -13.02 17.85
CA ASP A 3 6.98 -12.05 16.79
C ASP A 3 5.65 -11.39 16.43
N ILE A 4 5.45 -10.14 16.86
CA ILE A 4 4.17 -9.43 16.71
C ILE A 4 3.72 -9.39 15.24
N LEU A 5 4.67 -9.44 14.31
CA LEU A 5 4.43 -9.58 12.89
C LEU A 5 3.67 -10.88 12.58
N LYS A 6 4.11 -12.01 13.13
CA LYS A 6 3.44 -13.31 12.96
C LYS A 6 2.04 -13.31 13.56
N GLU A 7 1.84 -12.61 14.68
CA GLU A 7 0.51 -12.50 15.28
C GLU A 7 -0.43 -11.63 14.42
N ILE A 8 0.08 -10.57 13.80
CA ILE A 8 -0.69 -9.75 12.85
C ILE A 8 -1.06 -10.56 11.60
N LEU A 9 -0.10 -11.29 11.03
CA LEU A 9 -0.33 -12.10 9.82
C LEU A 9 -1.38 -13.18 10.02
N LYS A 10 -1.52 -13.75 11.23
CA LYS A 10 -2.59 -14.71 11.55
C LYS A 10 -4.00 -14.13 11.53
N GLU A 11 -4.15 -12.81 11.66
CA GLU A 11 -5.44 -12.12 11.63
C GLU A 11 -5.86 -11.72 10.22
N LEU A 12 -4.95 -11.89 9.25
CA LEU A 12 -5.15 -11.54 7.86
C LEU A 12 -5.19 -12.80 7.00
N PRO A 13 -5.85 -12.77 5.84
CA PRO A 13 -5.83 -13.91 4.94
C PRO A 13 -4.40 -14.15 4.40
N GLU A 14 -3.89 -15.39 4.53
CA GLU A 14 -2.51 -15.75 4.14
C GLU A 14 -2.24 -15.52 2.65
N ASP A 15 -3.27 -15.56 1.80
CA ASP A 15 -3.17 -15.38 0.35
C ASP A 15 -3.10 -13.90 -0.08
N LYS A 16 -3.35 -12.97 0.85
CA LYS A 16 -3.47 -11.53 0.52
C LYS A 16 -2.21 -10.73 0.81
N ILE A 17 -1.31 -11.22 1.66
CA ILE A 17 -0.08 -10.50 2.02
C ILE A 17 1.10 -11.18 1.34
N SER A 18 1.79 -10.45 0.45
CA SER A 18 2.96 -10.96 -0.28
C SER A 18 4.24 -10.87 0.55
N ASP A 19 4.38 -9.81 1.34
CA ASP A 19 5.51 -9.61 2.27
C ASP A 19 5.09 -8.73 3.45
N ALA A 20 5.83 -8.80 4.55
CA ALA A 20 5.57 -8.01 5.73
C ALA A 20 6.85 -7.70 6.51
N GLY A 21 6.99 -6.45 6.97
CA GLY A 21 8.21 -6.02 7.64
C GLY A 21 8.04 -4.80 8.52
N PHE A 22 9.12 -4.45 9.23
CA PHE A 22 9.22 -3.20 9.96
C PHE A 22 9.95 -2.18 9.12
N GLU A 23 9.31 -1.05 8.85
CA GLU A 23 9.92 0.11 8.21
C GLU A 23 9.90 1.27 9.21
N GLY A 24 11.03 1.45 9.89
CA GLY A 24 11.15 2.40 10.98
C GLY A 24 10.20 2.06 12.13
N ALA A 25 9.24 2.96 12.40
CA ALA A 25 8.25 2.78 13.46
C ALA A 25 6.93 2.14 12.97
N ASN A 26 6.82 1.83 11.68
CA ASN A 26 5.62 1.26 11.08
C ASN A 26 5.81 -0.23 10.78
N ILE A 27 4.70 -0.96 10.84
CA ILE A 27 4.58 -2.30 10.28
C ILE A 27 4.00 -2.12 8.88
N VAL A 28 4.73 -2.56 7.86
CA VAL A 28 4.32 -2.45 6.47
C VAL A 28 3.96 -3.84 5.96
N LEU A 29 2.79 -3.93 5.33
CA LEU A 29 2.27 -5.13 4.70
C LEU A 29 2.18 -4.85 3.20
N TYR A 30 2.81 -5.69 2.40
CA TYR A 30 2.73 -5.65 0.95
C TYR A 30 1.65 -6.60 0.44
N THR A 31 0.93 -6.22 -0.61
CA THR A 31 -0.07 -7.06 -1.25
C THR A 31 0.04 -7.01 -2.77
N LYS A 32 -0.05 -8.18 -3.41
CA LYS A 32 -0.20 -8.32 -4.86
C LYS A 32 -1.67 -8.33 -5.31
N ASP A 33 -2.61 -8.27 -4.36
CA ASP A 33 -4.04 -8.28 -4.63
C ASP A 33 -4.59 -6.85 -4.67
N LYS A 34 -4.89 -6.38 -5.89
CA LYS A 34 -5.41 -5.03 -6.14
C LYS A 34 -6.76 -4.79 -5.47
N ASP A 35 -7.63 -5.79 -5.44
CA ASP A 35 -8.96 -5.65 -4.85
C ASP A 35 -8.85 -5.55 -3.33
N PHE A 36 -7.95 -6.32 -2.71
CA PHE A 36 -7.67 -6.24 -1.29
C PHE A 36 -7.02 -4.90 -0.90
N PHE A 37 -6.12 -4.37 -1.73
CA PHE A 37 -5.53 -3.06 -1.50
C PHE A 37 -6.59 -1.94 -1.49
N LEU A 38 -7.51 -1.97 -2.46
CA LEU A 38 -8.58 -0.98 -2.59
C LEU A 38 -9.66 -1.14 -1.52
N ASP A 39 -10.05 -2.37 -1.20
CA ASP A 39 -11.04 -2.69 -0.17
C ASP A 39 -10.67 -3.96 0.62
N ASN A 40 -9.93 -3.77 1.71
CA ASN A 40 -9.64 -4.83 2.68
C ASN A 40 -10.80 -5.08 3.67
N LYS A 41 -12.01 -4.54 3.42
CA LYS A 41 -13.21 -4.69 4.27
C LYS A 41 -12.98 -4.29 5.73
N GLY A 42 -12.04 -3.39 5.99
CA GLY A 42 -11.69 -2.90 7.32
C GLY A 42 -10.72 -3.78 8.11
N MET A 43 -10.24 -4.91 7.55
CA MET A 43 -9.34 -5.84 8.23
C MET A 43 -8.07 -5.15 8.77
N ILE A 44 -7.48 -4.25 7.99
CA ILE A 44 -6.28 -3.51 8.42
C ILE A 44 -6.59 -2.61 9.62
N ARG A 45 -7.76 -1.95 9.62
CA ARG A 45 -8.21 -1.11 10.73
C ARG A 45 -8.44 -1.94 11.99
N GLU A 46 -9.01 -3.13 11.85
CA GLU A 46 -9.20 -4.07 12.96
C GLU A 46 -7.86 -4.53 13.55
N ALA A 47 -6.89 -4.87 12.71
CA ALA A 47 -5.54 -5.20 13.14
C ALA A 47 -4.88 -4.04 13.91
N VAL A 48 -4.95 -2.81 13.39
CA VAL A 48 -4.45 -1.61 14.10
C VAL A 48 -5.11 -1.46 15.47
N ASN A 49 -6.43 -1.65 15.55
CA ASN A 49 -7.18 -1.53 16.79
C ASN A 49 -6.82 -2.61 17.81
N LYS A 50 -6.55 -3.84 17.35
CA LYS A 50 -6.18 -4.99 18.19
C LYS A 50 -4.75 -4.87 18.72
N PHE A 51 -3.78 -4.61 17.85
CA PHE A 51 -2.36 -4.64 18.20
C PHE A 51 -1.82 -3.28 18.69
N LYS A 52 -2.58 -2.19 18.51
CA LYS A 52 -2.18 -0.82 18.88
C LYS A 52 -0.84 -0.42 18.25
N LYS A 53 -0.60 -0.86 17.01
CA LYS A 53 0.58 -0.53 16.20
C LYS A 53 0.16 0.22 14.95
N ARG A 54 1.10 0.99 14.38
CA ARG A 54 0.91 1.62 13.07
C ARG A 54 1.14 0.54 12.01
N ILE A 55 0.07 0.17 11.32
CA ILE A 55 0.09 -0.81 10.24
C ILE A 55 -0.29 -0.10 8.95
N GLU A 56 0.52 -0.24 7.92
CA GLU A 56 0.34 0.35 6.60
C GLU A 56 0.24 -0.78 5.57
N LEU A 57 -0.81 -0.76 4.75
CA LEU A 57 -0.95 -1.67 3.62
C LEU A 57 -0.48 -0.94 2.37
N ARG A 58 0.42 -1.56 1.59
CA ARG A 58 0.98 -1.03 0.35
C ARG A 58 0.82 -2.03 -0.80
N PRO A 59 0.65 -1.57 -2.04
CA PRO A 59 0.75 -2.46 -3.18
C PRO A 59 2.20 -2.93 -3.31
N ASP A 60 2.37 -4.18 -3.73
CA ASP A 60 3.68 -4.74 -4.02
C ASP A 60 4.34 -4.01 -5.21
N PRO A 61 5.65 -3.69 -5.17
CA PRO A 61 6.35 -3.07 -6.30
C PRO A 61 6.23 -3.84 -7.61
N ASP A 62 5.99 -5.16 -7.58
CA ASP A 62 5.82 -5.97 -8.78
C ASP A 62 4.48 -5.71 -9.52
N ILE A 63 3.50 -5.05 -8.89
CA ILE A 63 2.16 -4.83 -9.45
C ILE A 63 1.88 -3.37 -9.82
N VAL A 64 2.83 -2.47 -9.62
CA VAL A 64 2.71 -1.06 -10.03
C VAL A 64 3.28 -0.85 -11.42
N MET A 65 2.79 0.18 -12.11
CA MET A 65 3.33 0.60 -13.41
C MET A 65 4.68 1.30 -13.22
N ASP A 66 5.53 1.24 -14.24
CA ASP A 66 6.73 2.07 -14.32
C ASP A 66 6.37 3.57 -14.29
N GLU A 67 7.19 4.39 -13.64
CA GLU A 67 6.91 5.80 -13.40
C GLU A 67 6.57 6.58 -14.68
N LYS A 68 7.27 6.30 -15.79
CA LYS A 68 7.04 6.97 -17.09
C LYS A 68 5.67 6.62 -17.69
N ASP A 69 5.29 5.36 -17.61
CA ASP A 69 4.00 4.90 -18.15
C ASP A 69 2.86 5.39 -17.26
N ALA A 70 3.08 5.40 -15.94
CA ALA A 70 2.14 5.95 -14.98
C ALA A 70 1.92 7.46 -15.19
N GLU A 71 2.98 8.24 -15.43
CA GLU A 71 2.90 9.68 -15.70
C GLU A 71 2.05 9.97 -16.93
N ALA A 72 2.32 9.27 -18.04
CA ALA A 72 1.53 9.40 -19.27
C ALA A 72 0.05 9.01 -19.05
N GLU A 73 -0.23 7.93 -18.32
CA GLU A 73 -1.59 7.51 -18.00
C GLU A 73 -2.32 8.54 -17.12
N ILE A 74 -1.63 9.12 -16.13
CA ILE A 74 -2.17 10.17 -15.26
C ILE A 74 -2.55 11.41 -16.07
N GLU A 75 -1.66 11.89 -16.95
CA GLU A 75 -1.93 13.03 -17.84
C GLU A 75 -3.10 12.78 -18.79
N ASN A 76 -3.28 11.54 -19.25
CA ASN A 76 -4.41 11.16 -20.11
C ASN A 76 -5.75 11.10 -19.34
N ILE A 77 -5.72 10.66 -18.08
CA ILE A 77 -6.93 10.52 -17.24
C ILE A 77 -7.38 11.88 -16.71
N ILE A 78 -6.44 12.74 -16.32
CA ILE A 78 -6.75 14.03 -15.69
C ILE A 78 -7.01 15.09 -16.77
N PRO A 79 -8.16 15.76 -16.73
CA PRO A 79 -8.46 16.85 -17.65
C PRO A 79 -7.45 18.01 -17.58
N GLU A 80 -7.13 18.63 -18.73
CA GLU A 80 -6.20 19.78 -18.79
C GLU A 80 -6.65 20.97 -17.91
N ASP A 81 -7.96 21.12 -17.69
CA ASP A 81 -8.53 22.19 -16.85
C ASP A 81 -8.37 21.93 -15.34
N ALA A 82 -7.91 20.74 -14.93
CA ALA A 82 -7.58 20.44 -13.54
C ALA A 82 -6.29 21.14 -13.06
N GLY A 83 -5.43 21.56 -13.99
CA GLY A 83 -4.25 22.39 -13.70
C GLY A 83 -3.22 21.69 -12.80
N ILE A 84 -2.79 20.48 -13.14
CA ILE A 84 -1.73 19.77 -12.42
C ILE A 84 -0.46 20.63 -12.37
N ALA A 85 0.07 20.84 -11.16
CA ALA A 85 1.30 21.60 -10.98
C ALA A 85 2.55 20.71 -11.10
N ASN A 86 2.57 19.57 -10.40
CA ASN A 86 3.68 18.62 -10.39
C ASN A 86 3.16 17.21 -10.06
N ILE A 87 3.82 16.19 -10.60
CA ILE A 87 3.63 14.79 -10.22
C ILE A 87 4.93 14.32 -9.54
N PHE A 88 4.82 13.71 -8.36
CA PHE A 88 5.96 13.18 -7.62
C PHE A 88 5.75 11.71 -7.26
N PHE A 89 6.68 10.86 -7.68
CA PHE A 89 6.68 9.43 -7.38
C PHE A 89 7.53 9.14 -6.13
N ASP A 90 6.95 8.35 -5.22
CA ASP A 90 7.60 7.77 -4.04
C ASP A 90 7.63 6.24 -4.22
N PRO A 91 8.66 5.71 -4.91
CA PRO A 91 8.73 4.30 -5.25
C PRO A 91 8.91 3.41 -4.01
N GLU A 92 9.57 3.90 -2.95
CA GLU A 92 9.73 3.17 -1.68
C GLU A 92 8.38 2.88 -1.00
N ARG A 93 7.38 3.71 -1.26
CA ARG A 93 6.02 3.53 -0.73
C ARG A 93 5.01 3.10 -1.79
N SER A 94 5.44 2.93 -3.03
CA SER A 94 4.57 2.66 -4.17
C SER A 94 3.44 3.68 -4.29
N ARG A 95 3.78 4.96 -4.16
CA ARG A 95 2.82 6.09 -4.13
C ARG A 95 3.17 7.14 -5.16
N VAL A 96 2.13 7.81 -5.65
CA VAL A 96 2.23 9.04 -6.44
C VAL A 96 1.53 10.18 -5.69
N ILE A 97 2.08 11.38 -5.81
CA ILE A 97 1.55 12.63 -5.24
C ILE A 97 1.29 13.58 -6.41
N ILE A 98 0.04 14.02 -6.54
CA ILE A 98 -0.47 14.91 -7.60
C ILE A 98 -1.19 16.08 -6.94
#